data_AF-A0A7Y5F0Y2-F1
#
_entry.id   AF-A0A7Y5F0Y2-F1
#
_cell.length_a   1.000
_cell.length_b   1.000
_cell.length_c   1.000
_cell.angle_alpha   90.00
_cell.angle_beta   90.00
_cell.angle_gamma   90.00
#
_symmetry.space_group_name_H-M   'P 1'
#
loop_
_entity.id
_entity.type
_entity.pdbx_description
1 polymer ?
#
loop_
_entity_poly.entity_id
_entity_poly.type
_entity_poly.pdbx_seq_one_letter_code
_entity_poly.pdbx_strand_id
1 'polypeptide(L)'
;MSDYIELTIRLFDEQQQEHAQVRKAITVEALIQEILREFSELNRETAETYALYREGDPHPIPRDRKIQSLDLQPHDVLVFGWLKFTGRQPLQEPQAILRNDKNRAQLFPLQWQPALIGRPDSGALHNELLAVNVETLAGGMHVSRRHAQIIQENGHYYLESLAATNPTYINETQVLLTEKRPLRMGDKIRLGRSNLVFTFITQDTSPETGDSPPKKSRRKE
;
A
#
# COMPACT_ATOMS: atom_id res chain seq x y z
N MET A 1 -7.45 -37.54 14.39
CA MET A 1 -7.85 -36.34 13.61
C MET A 1 -6.59 -35.85 12.88
N SER A 2 -6.70 -35.34 11.66
CA SER A 2 -5.54 -34.80 10.93
C SER A 2 -4.95 -33.58 11.65
N ASP A 3 -3.63 -33.55 11.81
CA ASP A 3 -2.86 -32.41 12.34
C ASP A 3 -2.77 -31.23 11.37
N TYR A 4 -3.30 -31.41 10.15
CA TYR A 4 -3.32 -30.42 9.09
C TYR A 4 -4.74 -29.92 8.82
N ILE A 5 -4.84 -28.69 8.32
CA ILE A 5 -6.04 -28.07 7.78
C ILE A 5 -5.75 -27.60 6.36
N GLU A 6 -6.71 -27.77 5.46
CA GLU A 6 -6.66 -27.16 4.13
C GLU A 6 -7.16 -25.72 4.24
N LEU A 7 -6.34 -24.79 3.77
CA LEU A 7 -6.64 -23.36 3.77
C LEU A 7 -6.65 -22.85 2.33
N THR A 8 -7.57 -21.92 2.07
CA THR A 8 -7.55 -21.10 0.87
C THR A 8 -6.95 -19.75 1.24
N ILE A 9 -5.86 -19.36 0.57
CA ILE A 9 -5.12 -18.13 0.82
C ILE A 9 -5.12 -17.31 -0.46
N ARG A 10 -5.52 -16.05 -0.37
CA ARG A 10 -5.44 -15.09 -1.48
C ARG A 10 -4.34 -14.08 -1.19
N LEU A 11 -3.45 -13.86 -2.13
CA LEU A 11 -2.43 -12.82 -2.02
C LEU A 11 -3.00 -11.46 -2.43
N PHE A 12 -2.86 -10.48 -1.55
CA PHE A 12 -3.35 -9.11 -1.67
C PHE A 12 -4.80 -9.04 -2.15
N ASP A 13 -5.06 -8.29 -3.22
CA ASP A 13 -6.37 -8.20 -3.86
C ASP A 13 -6.38 -8.91 -5.23
N GLU A 14 -5.51 -9.92 -5.39
CA GLU A 14 -5.41 -10.70 -6.61
C GLU A 14 -6.60 -11.65 -6.76
N GLN A 15 -6.94 -12.00 -7.99
CA GLN A 15 -8.03 -12.95 -8.26
C GLN A 15 -7.61 -14.40 -8.00
N GLN A 16 -6.30 -14.66 -7.95
CA GLN A 16 -5.75 -16.00 -7.77
C GLN A 16 -5.85 -16.43 -6.30
N GLN A 17 -6.27 -17.68 -6.10
CA GLN A 17 -6.36 -18.30 -4.79
C GLN A 17 -5.40 -19.48 -4.74
N GLU A 18 -4.70 -19.60 -3.63
CA GLU A 18 -3.71 -20.64 -3.36
C GLU A 18 -4.27 -21.58 -2.29
N HIS A 19 -4.13 -22.88 -2.52
CA HIS A 19 -4.56 -23.90 -1.59
C HIS A 19 -3.36 -24.52 -0.90
N ALA A 20 -3.36 -24.51 0.43
CA ALA A 20 -2.23 -25.00 1.23
C ALA A 20 -2.70 -25.94 2.35
N GLN A 21 -1.94 -27.01 2.58
CA GLN A 21 -2.09 -27.84 3.76
C GLN A 21 -1.20 -27.31 4.88
N VAL A 22 -1.83 -26.74 5.91
CA VAL A 22 -1.12 -26.05 6.99
C VAL A 22 -1.28 -26.83 8.29
N ARG A 23 -0.18 -26.96 9.05
CA ARG A 23 -0.20 -27.58 10.38
C ARG A 23 -1.04 -26.73 11.34
N LYS A 24 -2.03 -27.35 11.99
CA LYS A 24 -2.95 -26.69 12.93
C LYS A 24 -2.26 -26.01 14.13
N ALA A 25 -1.11 -26.55 14.53
CA ALA A 25 -0.37 -26.09 15.70
C ALA A 25 0.50 -24.84 15.48
N ILE A 26 0.75 -24.42 14.22
CA ILE A 26 1.60 -23.25 13.96
C ILE A 26 0.84 -21.96 14.26
N THR A 27 1.61 -20.91 14.53
CA THR A 27 1.10 -19.55 14.70
C THR A 27 0.84 -18.87 13.35
N VAL A 28 0.03 -17.82 13.35
CA VAL A 28 -0.15 -16.91 12.20
C VAL A 28 1.18 -16.31 11.75
N GLU A 29 2.07 -15.94 12.67
CA GLU A 29 3.46 -15.50 12.36
C GLU A 29 4.18 -16.53 11.49
N ALA A 30 4.27 -17.77 11.96
CA ALA A 30 4.89 -18.86 11.22
C ALA A 30 4.26 -19.06 9.83
N LEU A 31 2.93 -18.96 9.71
CA LEU A 31 2.27 -19.05 8.40
C LEU A 31 2.68 -17.89 7.47
N ILE A 32 2.75 -16.66 7.97
CA ILE A 32 3.26 -15.49 7.22
C ILE A 32 4.69 -15.76 6.73
N GLN A 33 5.57 -16.27 7.60
CA GLN A 33 6.96 -16.59 7.22
C GLN A 33 7.04 -17.68 6.15
N GLU A 34 6.16 -18.69 6.19
CA GLU A 34 6.09 -19.72 5.15
C GLU A 34 5.59 -19.16 3.81
N ILE A 35 4.57 -18.28 3.82
CA ILE A 35 4.12 -17.58 2.61
C ILE A 35 5.28 -16.76 2.03
N LEU A 36 5.94 -15.94 2.83
CA LEU A 36 7.10 -15.15 2.38
C LEU A 36 8.25 -16.04 1.85
N ARG A 37 8.37 -17.28 2.34
CA ARG A 37 9.33 -18.26 1.83
C ARG A 37 8.94 -18.86 0.48
N GLU A 38 7.66 -19.05 0.23
CA GLU A 38 7.15 -19.63 -1.01
C GLU A 38 7.16 -18.60 -2.15
N PHE A 39 6.75 -17.37 -1.88
CA PHE A 39 6.59 -16.32 -2.88
C PHE A 39 7.83 -15.40 -2.94
N SER A 40 8.72 -15.69 -3.90
CA SER A 40 10.01 -15.01 -4.08
C SER A 40 9.93 -13.50 -4.39
N GLU A 41 8.79 -13.04 -4.88
CA GLU A 41 8.47 -11.65 -5.19
C GLU A 41 8.17 -10.80 -3.96
N LEU A 42 7.94 -11.43 -2.80
CA LEU A 42 7.65 -10.75 -1.54
C LEU A 42 8.94 -10.46 -0.75
N ASN A 43 8.95 -9.37 0.01
CA ASN A 43 10.10 -9.02 0.83
C ASN A 43 10.06 -9.74 2.20
N ARG A 44 11.01 -10.64 2.42
CA ARG A 44 11.12 -11.41 3.67
C ARG A 44 11.64 -10.60 4.85
N GLU A 45 12.40 -9.53 4.59
CA GLU A 45 13.03 -8.71 5.63
C GLU A 45 12.02 -7.80 6.34
N THR A 46 10.86 -7.58 5.74
CA THR A 46 9.79 -6.71 6.25
C THR A 46 8.56 -7.52 6.63
N ALA A 47 8.72 -8.68 7.28
CA ALA A 47 7.60 -9.56 7.60
C ALA A 47 6.52 -8.91 8.47
N GLU A 48 6.88 -7.89 9.26
CA GLU A 48 5.99 -7.05 10.07
C GLU A 48 5.08 -6.13 9.27
N THR A 49 5.40 -5.86 8.00
CA THR A 49 4.53 -5.06 7.12
C THR A 49 3.39 -5.89 6.53
N TYR A 50 3.35 -7.20 6.79
CA TYR A 50 2.31 -8.11 6.30
C TYR A 50 1.43 -8.65 7.42
N ALA A 51 0.20 -8.99 7.07
CA ALA A 51 -0.77 -9.62 7.95
C ALA A 51 -1.68 -10.58 7.18
N LEU A 52 -2.33 -11.47 7.94
CA LEU A 52 -3.44 -12.29 7.47
C LEU A 52 -4.75 -11.71 7.96
N TYR A 53 -5.76 -11.74 7.10
CA TYR A 53 -7.13 -11.31 7.36
C TYR A 53 -8.07 -12.45 7.04
N ARG A 54 -9.26 -12.45 7.66
CA ARG A 54 -10.39 -13.18 7.06
C ARG A 54 -10.98 -12.34 5.94
N GLU A 55 -11.43 -12.98 4.87
CA GLU A 55 -12.09 -12.25 3.79
C GLU A 55 -13.27 -11.40 4.30
N GLY A 56 -13.27 -10.11 3.97
CA GLY A 56 -14.27 -9.15 4.43
C GLY A 56 -14.01 -8.51 5.80
N ASP A 57 -13.09 -9.04 6.62
CA ASP A 57 -12.70 -8.43 7.90
C ASP A 57 -11.49 -7.49 7.70
N PRO A 58 -11.61 -6.19 8.03
CA PRO A 58 -10.47 -5.28 7.95
C PRO A 58 -9.43 -5.48 9.06
N HIS A 59 -9.75 -6.24 10.13
CA HIS A 59 -8.85 -6.44 11.25
C HIS A 59 -7.86 -7.57 10.99
N PRO A 60 -6.55 -7.35 11.21
CA PRO A 60 -5.56 -8.39 11.05
C PRO A 60 -5.74 -9.46 12.14
N ILE A 61 -5.59 -10.72 11.75
CA ILE A 61 -5.57 -11.84 12.68
C ILE A 61 -4.29 -11.72 13.53
N PRO A 62 -4.38 -11.78 14.88
CA PRO A 62 -3.20 -11.64 15.73
C PRO A 62 -2.12 -12.68 15.43
N ARG A 63 -0.87 -12.24 15.30
CA ARG A 63 0.26 -13.05 14.80
C ARG A 63 0.64 -14.20 15.72
N ASP A 64 0.37 -14.07 17.01
CA ASP A 64 0.64 -15.06 18.06
C ASP A 64 -0.40 -16.19 18.12
N ARG A 65 -1.57 -16.02 17.47
CA ARG A 65 -2.64 -17.02 17.46
C ARG A 65 -2.24 -18.25 16.66
N LYS A 66 -2.60 -19.42 17.17
CA LYS A 66 -2.44 -20.70 16.44
C LYS A 66 -3.57 -20.88 15.43
N ILE A 67 -3.28 -21.49 14.28
CA ILE A 67 -4.27 -21.75 13.22
C ILE A 67 -5.50 -22.51 13.77
N GLN A 68 -5.30 -23.52 14.62
CA GLN A 68 -6.41 -24.26 15.26
C GLN A 68 -7.34 -23.42 16.14
N SER A 69 -6.87 -22.29 16.66
CA SER A 69 -7.66 -21.40 17.53
C SER A 69 -8.51 -20.41 16.74
N LEU A 70 -8.34 -20.37 15.42
CA LEU A 70 -9.02 -19.45 14.53
C LEU A 70 -10.36 -19.98 14.02
N ASP A 71 -10.85 -21.14 14.46
CA ASP A 71 -12.15 -21.72 14.05
C ASP A 71 -12.42 -21.67 12.52
N LEU A 72 -11.37 -21.87 11.72
CA LEU A 72 -11.45 -21.76 10.26
C LEU A 72 -12.17 -22.97 9.69
N GLN A 73 -13.12 -22.69 8.79
CA GLN A 73 -13.82 -23.68 8.00
C GLN A 73 -13.12 -23.89 6.64
N PRO A 74 -13.29 -25.04 5.96
CA PRO A 74 -12.63 -25.30 4.68
C PRO A 74 -12.96 -24.30 3.55
N HIS A 75 -14.07 -23.56 3.68
CA HIS A 75 -14.50 -22.55 2.72
C HIS A 75 -14.05 -21.13 3.09
N ASP A 76 -13.45 -20.93 4.27
CA ASP A 76 -12.93 -19.63 4.66
C ASP A 76 -11.72 -19.27 3.80
N VAL A 77 -11.69 -18.02 3.34
CA VAL A 77 -10.55 -17.47 2.62
C VAL A 77 -9.77 -16.56 3.56
N LEU A 78 -8.49 -16.87 3.72
CA LEU A 78 -7.53 -15.95 4.33
C LEU A 78 -6.95 -15.04 3.26
N VAL A 79 -6.90 -13.75 3.54
CA VAL A 79 -6.24 -12.78 2.68
C VAL A 79 -4.89 -12.44 3.30
N PHE A 80 -3.81 -12.69 2.56
CA PHE A 80 -2.46 -12.24 2.91
C PHE A 80 -2.21 -10.89 2.27
N GLY A 81 -1.79 -9.87 3.01
CA GLY A 81 -1.45 -8.60 2.39
C GLY A 81 -0.82 -7.61 3.37
N TRP A 82 -0.69 -6.36 2.95
CA TRP A 82 -0.14 -5.30 3.81
C TRP A 82 -0.90 -5.20 5.13
N LEU A 83 -0.18 -4.92 6.21
CA LEU A 83 -0.76 -4.55 7.49
C LEU A 83 -1.58 -3.27 7.30
N LYS A 84 -2.90 -3.38 7.46
CA LYS A 84 -3.86 -2.30 7.29
C LYS A 84 -3.96 -1.56 8.60
N PHE A 85 -3.84 -0.25 8.52
CA PHE A 85 -4.10 0.61 9.65
C PHE A 85 -5.61 0.58 9.97
N THR A 86 -5.93 0.47 11.26
CA THR A 86 -7.31 0.44 11.77
C THR A 86 -7.83 1.84 12.12
N GLY A 87 -7.14 2.90 11.69
CA GLY A 87 -7.49 4.29 11.94
C GLY A 87 -6.41 5.24 11.44
N ARG A 88 -6.67 6.55 11.55
CA ARG A 88 -5.70 7.59 11.22
C ARG A 88 -4.58 7.64 12.25
N GLN A 89 -3.34 7.72 11.77
CA GLN A 89 -2.18 8.06 12.57
C GLN A 89 -1.58 9.36 12.04
N PRO A 90 -1.11 10.27 12.91
CA PRO A 90 -0.48 11.51 12.45
C PRO A 90 0.79 11.22 11.65
N LEU A 91 1.03 12.01 10.61
CA LEU A 91 2.31 12.02 9.91
C LEU A 91 3.34 12.80 10.72
N GLN A 92 4.58 12.33 10.67
CA GLN A 92 5.75 13.01 11.23
C GLN A 92 6.40 13.85 10.13
N GLU A 93 7.33 14.73 10.50
CA GLU A 93 8.12 15.45 9.50
C GLU A 93 8.99 14.49 8.65
N PRO A 94 9.24 14.82 7.37
CA PRO A 94 8.75 16.00 6.65
C PRO A 94 7.26 15.88 6.29
N GLN A 95 6.49 16.98 6.34
CA GLN A 95 5.14 16.99 5.79
C GLN A 95 5.15 16.81 4.26
N ALA A 96 4.07 16.26 3.71
CA ALA A 96 3.94 16.06 2.28
C ALA A 96 2.59 16.53 1.73
N ILE A 97 2.58 16.88 0.44
CA ILE A 97 1.42 17.34 -0.30
C ILE A 97 1.37 16.60 -1.64
N LEU A 98 0.18 16.16 -2.05
CA LEU A 98 -0.10 15.79 -3.43
C LEU A 98 -0.71 16.98 -4.17
N ARG A 99 -0.10 17.39 -5.28
CA ARG A 99 -0.62 18.45 -6.16
C ARG A 99 -1.16 17.85 -7.45
N ASN A 100 -2.38 18.19 -7.83
CA ASN A 100 -2.94 17.77 -9.12
C ASN A 100 -2.22 18.46 -10.29
N ASP A 101 -1.71 17.70 -11.25
CA ASP A 101 -0.98 18.24 -12.41
C ASP A 101 -1.89 19.01 -13.38
N LYS A 102 -3.17 18.61 -13.50
CA LYS A 102 -4.14 19.29 -14.38
C LYS A 102 -4.68 20.58 -13.76
N ASN A 103 -4.70 20.67 -12.44
CA ASN A 103 -5.11 21.87 -11.72
C ASN A 103 -4.14 22.11 -10.55
N ARG A 104 -3.09 22.90 -10.80
CA ARG A 104 -2.02 23.16 -9.81
C ARG A 104 -2.48 23.88 -8.56
N ALA A 105 -3.65 24.53 -8.57
CA ALA A 105 -4.25 25.14 -7.39
C ALA A 105 -4.86 24.08 -6.44
N GLN A 106 -5.10 22.87 -6.94
CA GLN A 106 -5.64 21.78 -6.14
C GLN A 106 -4.50 21.02 -5.45
N LEU A 107 -4.41 21.25 -4.14
CA LEU A 107 -3.43 20.64 -3.24
C LEU A 107 -4.15 19.74 -2.24
N PHE A 108 -3.55 18.60 -1.95
CA PHE A 108 -4.00 17.65 -0.95
C PHE A 108 -2.86 17.44 0.06
N PRO A 109 -2.81 18.23 1.14
CA PRO A 109 -1.88 17.99 2.23
C PRO A 109 -2.15 16.60 2.83
N LEU A 110 -1.10 15.80 2.96
CA LEU A 110 -1.17 14.51 3.64
C LEU A 110 -1.13 14.80 5.14
N GLN A 111 -2.24 14.60 5.82
CA GLN A 111 -2.39 14.93 7.25
C GLN A 111 -2.28 13.70 8.17
N TRP A 112 -2.50 12.51 7.62
CA TRP A 112 -2.45 11.25 8.34
C TRP A 112 -1.91 10.15 7.45
N GLN A 113 -1.42 9.10 8.09
CA GLN A 113 -1.21 7.80 7.48
C GLN A 113 -2.22 6.78 8.00
N PRO A 114 -2.65 5.83 7.15
CA PRO A 114 -2.37 5.77 5.73
C PRO A 114 -3.17 6.86 5.01
N ALA A 115 -2.50 7.60 4.13
CA ALA A 115 -3.13 8.60 3.29
C ALA A 115 -3.77 7.89 2.09
N LEU A 116 -5.03 7.48 2.24
CA LEU A 116 -5.73 6.75 1.19
C LEU A 116 -6.10 7.67 0.03
N ILE A 117 -5.84 7.20 -1.18
CA ILE A 117 -6.18 7.86 -2.44
C ILE A 117 -7.25 7.02 -3.14
N GLY A 118 -8.39 7.64 -3.41
CA GLY A 118 -9.50 6.96 -4.08
C GLY A 118 -10.83 7.64 -3.88
N ARG A 119 -11.90 6.84 -3.93
CA ARG A 119 -13.29 7.31 -3.87
C ARG A 119 -14.00 6.81 -2.62
N PRO A 120 -15.00 7.55 -2.12
CA PRO A 120 -15.82 7.09 -1.00
C PRO A 120 -16.56 5.80 -1.32
N ASP A 121 -16.87 5.06 -0.26
CA ASP A 121 -17.74 3.90 -0.29
C ASP A 121 -18.67 3.89 0.93
N SER A 122 -19.37 2.77 1.18
CA SER A 122 -20.30 2.65 2.31
C SER A 122 -19.62 2.41 3.66
N GLY A 123 -18.31 2.19 3.69
CA GLY A 123 -17.52 1.89 4.88
C GLY A 123 -17.03 3.14 5.60
N ALA A 124 -17.39 3.30 6.88
CA ALA A 124 -16.99 4.44 7.70
C ALA A 124 -15.45 4.56 7.82
N LEU A 125 -14.76 3.47 8.15
CA LEU A 125 -13.30 3.45 8.26
C LEU A 125 -12.62 3.78 6.93
N HIS A 126 -13.14 3.27 5.82
CA HIS A 126 -12.61 3.57 4.49
C HIS A 126 -12.68 5.08 4.19
N ASN A 127 -13.85 5.68 4.42
CA ASN A 127 -14.06 7.11 4.20
C ASN A 127 -13.23 7.98 5.16
N GLU A 128 -13.03 7.53 6.39
CA GLU A 128 -12.14 8.20 7.34
C GLU A 128 -10.70 8.22 6.82
N LEU A 129 -10.20 7.15 6.20
CA LEU A 129 -8.82 7.11 5.73
C LEU A 129 -8.55 7.93 4.45
N LEU A 130 -9.59 8.36 3.71
CA LEU A 130 -9.45 9.12 2.45
C LEU A 130 -8.78 10.49 2.63
N ALA A 131 -7.46 10.53 2.41
CA ALA A 131 -6.69 11.77 2.36
C ALA A 131 -6.87 12.50 1.02
N VAL A 132 -7.06 11.74 -0.07
CA VAL A 132 -7.34 12.29 -1.41
C VAL A 132 -8.63 11.68 -1.93
N ASN A 133 -9.75 12.38 -1.71
CA ASN A 133 -11.02 12.04 -2.35
C ASN A 133 -11.02 12.54 -3.79
N VAL A 134 -11.01 11.61 -4.74
CA VAL A 134 -10.98 11.93 -6.17
C VAL A 134 -12.35 11.99 -6.84
N GLU A 135 -13.45 11.72 -6.12
CA GLU A 135 -14.80 11.56 -6.70
C GLU A 135 -15.23 12.75 -7.58
N THR A 136 -14.93 13.97 -7.13
CA THR A 136 -15.31 15.21 -7.82
C THR A 136 -14.30 15.64 -8.89
N LEU A 137 -13.20 14.92 -9.05
CA LEU A 137 -12.17 15.25 -10.02
C LEU A 137 -12.53 14.72 -11.41
N ALA A 138 -12.13 15.45 -12.45
CA ALA A 138 -12.26 14.97 -13.82
C ALA A 138 -11.48 13.65 -14.01
N GLY A 139 -12.20 12.56 -14.32
CA GLY A 139 -11.64 11.20 -14.42
C GLY A 139 -11.69 10.40 -13.11
N GLY A 140 -12.08 11.02 -12.00
CA GLY A 140 -12.17 10.41 -10.68
C GLY A 140 -13.02 9.15 -10.62
N MET A 141 -14.14 9.10 -11.36
CA MET A 141 -15.03 7.93 -11.45
C MET A 141 -14.33 6.66 -11.97
N HIS A 142 -13.23 6.81 -12.71
CA HIS A 142 -12.41 5.69 -13.19
C HIS A 142 -11.34 5.25 -12.18
N VAL A 143 -11.27 5.89 -11.01
CA VAL A 143 -10.38 5.50 -9.90
C VAL A 143 -11.14 4.55 -8.99
N SER A 144 -10.42 3.54 -8.50
CA SER A 144 -10.94 2.56 -7.54
C SER A 144 -11.29 3.25 -6.22
N ARG A 145 -12.23 2.69 -5.46
CA ARG A 145 -12.54 3.19 -4.10
C ARG A 145 -11.28 3.19 -3.24
N ARG A 146 -10.60 2.05 -3.18
CA ARG A 146 -9.27 1.86 -2.60
C ARG A 146 -8.28 1.71 -3.74
N HIS A 147 -7.60 2.78 -4.14
CA HIS A 147 -6.75 2.73 -5.33
C HIS A 147 -5.27 2.63 -4.98
N ALA A 148 -4.80 3.52 -4.12
CA ALA A 148 -3.45 3.52 -3.58
C ALA A 148 -3.47 4.14 -2.20
N GLN A 149 -2.42 3.91 -1.41
CA GLN A 149 -2.20 4.65 -0.18
C GLN A 149 -0.75 5.09 -0.07
N ILE A 150 -0.55 6.18 0.66
CA ILE A 150 0.78 6.66 1.03
C ILE A 150 0.96 6.45 2.54
N ILE A 151 2.09 5.88 2.92
CA ILE A 151 2.47 5.64 4.30
C ILE A 151 3.87 6.19 4.57
N GLN A 152 4.14 6.49 5.84
CA GLN A 152 5.42 7.03 6.27
C GLN A 152 6.08 6.10 7.27
N GLU A 153 7.27 5.63 6.95
CA GLU A 153 8.10 4.79 7.81
C GLU A 153 9.48 5.38 7.92
N ASN A 154 9.99 5.51 9.15
CA ASN A 154 11.34 6.01 9.42
C ASN A 154 11.64 7.36 8.72
N GLY A 155 10.66 8.26 8.67
CA GLY A 155 10.78 9.58 8.01
C GLY A 155 10.71 9.54 6.48
N HIS A 156 10.54 8.38 5.86
CA HIS A 156 10.42 8.22 4.41
C HIS A 156 8.99 7.90 4.00
N TYR A 157 8.57 8.43 2.85
CA TYR A 157 7.27 8.16 2.27
C TYR A 157 7.34 7.04 1.26
N TYR A 158 6.27 6.27 1.20
CA TYR A 158 6.13 5.16 0.28
C TYR A 158 4.70 5.08 -0.24
N LEU A 159 4.55 4.57 -1.45
CA LEU A 159 3.28 4.31 -2.08
C LEU A 159 3.06 2.81 -2.20
N GLU A 160 1.85 2.39 -1.86
CA GLU A 160 1.35 1.02 -2.06
C GLU A 160 0.16 1.07 -3.01
N SER A 161 0.17 0.22 -4.04
CA SER A 161 -0.99 0.02 -4.89
C SER A 161 -1.98 -0.88 -4.17
N LEU A 162 -3.26 -0.51 -4.18
CA LEU A 162 -4.34 -1.29 -3.57
C LEU A 162 -5.32 -1.86 -4.60
N ALA A 163 -5.22 -1.45 -5.87
CA ALA A 163 -6.14 -1.86 -6.92
C ALA A 163 -5.49 -2.84 -7.91
N ALA A 164 -6.00 -4.07 -7.96
CA ALA A 164 -5.50 -5.11 -8.87
C ALA A 164 -5.80 -4.83 -10.34
N THR A 165 -7.01 -4.36 -10.64
CA THR A 165 -7.51 -4.22 -12.02
C THR A 165 -7.25 -2.84 -12.63
N ASN A 166 -6.73 -1.91 -11.83
CA ASN A 166 -6.52 -0.52 -12.23
C ASN A 166 -5.20 -0.01 -11.60
N PRO A 167 -4.05 -0.21 -12.27
CA PRO A 167 -2.75 -0.06 -11.64
C PRO A 167 -2.38 1.37 -11.28
N THR A 168 -1.54 1.53 -10.26
CA THR A 168 -0.91 2.82 -9.95
C THR A 168 0.48 2.88 -10.58
N TYR A 169 0.91 4.06 -11.02
CA TYR A 169 2.23 4.27 -11.62
C TYR A 169 2.97 5.40 -10.90
N ILE A 170 4.28 5.22 -10.71
CA ILE A 170 5.21 6.28 -10.31
C ILE A 170 6.16 6.52 -11.48
N ASN A 171 6.19 7.73 -12.01
CA ASN A 171 7.04 8.11 -13.16
C ASN A 171 6.92 7.10 -14.33
N GLU A 172 5.68 6.73 -14.67
CA GLU A 172 5.32 5.73 -15.69
C GLU A 172 5.74 4.27 -15.41
N THR A 173 6.37 3.99 -14.27
CA THR A 173 6.65 2.62 -13.82
C THR A 173 5.51 2.13 -12.93
N GLN A 174 4.89 1.01 -13.28
CA GLN A 174 3.78 0.42 -12.51
C GLN A 174 4.25 0.03 -11.11
N VAL A 175 3.43 0.32 -10.10
CA VAL A 175 3.57 -0.17 -8.73
C VAL A 175 2.73 -1.43 -8.58
N LEU A 176 3.38 -2.56 -8.30
CA LEU A 176 2.77 -3.86 -8.05
C LEU A 176 2.04 -3.86 -6.70
N LEU A 177 1.03 -4.74 -6.55
CA LEU A 177 0.32 -4.90 -5.27
C LEU A 177 1.23 -5.42 -4.15
N THR A 178 2.22 -6.23 -4.55
CA THR A 178 3.18 -6.90 -3.68
C THR A 178 4.36 -6.03 -3.28
N GLU A 179 4.49 -4.83 -3.86
CA GLU A 179 5.59 -3.92 -3.60
C GLU A 179 5.12 -2.64 -2.89
N LYS A 180 6.05 -2.10 -2.09
CA LYS A 180 5.95 -0.79 -1.50
C LYS A 180 7.05 0.08 -2.08
N ARG A 181 6.69 1.11 -2.84
CA ARG A 181 7.66 1.90 -3.62
C ARG A 181 7.99 3.22 -2.91
N PRO A 182 9.27 3.55 -2.68
CA PRO A 182 9.64 4.82 -2.07
C PRO A 182 9.23 5.99 -2.97
N LEU A 183 8.70 7.04 -2.35
CA LEU A 183 8.35 8.31 -3.00
C LEU A 183 9.42 9.36 -2.73
N ARG A 184 9.78 10.10 -3.77
CA ARG A 184 10.70 11.24 -3.72
C ARG A 184 10.02 12.52 -4.17
N MET A 185 10.50 13.65 -3.67
CA MET A 185 10.03 14.97 -4.11
C MET A 185 10.05 15.05 -5.65
N GLY A 186 8.94 15.48 -6.23
CA GLY A 186 8.76 15.62 -7.67
C GLY A 186 8.21 14.38 -8.38
N ASP A 187 8.11 13.23 -7.70
CA ASP A 187 7.57 12.02 -8.30
C ASP A 187 6.12 12.21 -8.76
N LYS A 188 5.82 11.66 -9.94
CA LYS A 188 4.48 11.70 -10.54
C LYS A 188 3.73 10.41 -10.31
N ILE A 189 2.63 10.50 -9.59
CA ILE A 189 1.73 9.39 -9.29
C ILE A 189 0.57 9.45 -10.26
N ARG A 190 0.46 8.47 -11.16
CA ARG A 190 -0.67 8.34 -12.10
C ARG A 190 -1.60 7.22 -11.65
N LEU A 191 -2.89 7.52 -11.57
CA LEU A 191 -3.92 6.58 -11.12
C LEU A 191 -4.59 5.90 -12.32
N GLY A 192 -4.10 4.72 -12.69
CA GLY A 192 -4.77 3.86 -13.64
C GLY A 192 -5.13 4.53 -14.97
N ARG A 193 -6.36 4.26 -15.44
CA ARG A 193 -6.93 4.80 -16.68
C ARG A 193 -7.59 6.18 -16.52
N SER A 194 -7.56 6.78 -15.32
CA SER A 194 -8.28 8.03 -15.02
C SER A 194 -7.66 9.29 -15.62
N ASN A 195 -6.44 9.19 -16.17
CA ASN A 195 -5.60 10.34 -16.54
C ASN A 195 -5.36 11.34 -15.39
N LEU A 196 -5.60 10.97 -14.13
CA LEU A 196 -5.23 11.76 -12.97
C LEU A 196 -3.76 11.51 -12.64
N VAL A 197 -3.02 12.61 -12.52
CA VAL A 197 -1.60 12.62 -12.17
C VAL A 197 -1.41 13.60 -11.03
N PHE A 198 -0.73 13.16 -9.98
CA PHE A 198 -0.36 13.98 -8.84
C PHE A 198 1.16 14.08 -8.76
N THR A 199 1.69 15.28 -8.56
CA THR A 199 3.08 15.48 -8.16
C THR A 199 3.18 15.37 -6.65
N PHE A 200 4.07 14.51 -6.15
CA PHE A 200 4.42 14.41 -4.74
C PHE A 200 5.42 15.51 -4.35
N ILE A 201 5.14 16.23 -3.27
CA ILE A 201 5.95 17.34 -2.78
C ILE A 201 6.18 17.12 -1.29
N THR A 202 7.44 16.95 -0.87
CA THR A 202 7.84 17.02 0.54
C THR A 202 8.22 18.45 0.88
N GLN A 203 7.82 18.91 2.06
CA GLN A 203 8.37 20.11 2.65
C GLN A 203 9.59 19.69 3.47
N ASP A 204 10.75 19.60 2.83
CA ASP A 204 11.99 19.45 3.57
C ASP A 204 12.25 20.75 4.34
N THR A 205 12.13 20.70 5.67
CA THR A 205 12.69 21.75 6.55
C THR A 205 14.19 21.58 6.76
N SER A 206 14.84 20.67 6.02
CA SER A 206 16.29 20.46 6.04
C SER A 206 16.93 21.33 4.94
N PRO A 207 17.85 22.25 5.27
CA PRO A 207 18.50 23.06 4.26
C PRO A 207 19.27 22.16 3.30
N GLU A 208 19.06 22.35 2.00
CA GLU A 208 19.89 21.80 0.94
C GLU A 208 21.36 22.14 1.20
N THR A 209 22.13 21.24 1.81
CA THR A 209 23.59 21.25 1.64
C THR A 209 23.85 20.75 0.23
N GLY A 210 24.17 21.71 -0.63
CA GLY A 210 24.33 21.50 -2.06
C GLY A 210 25.32 20.40 -2.39
N ASP A 211 24.87 19.45 -3.20
CA ASP A 211 25.74 18.72 -4.11
C ASP A 211 25.22 18.96 -5.53
N SER A 212 25.62 20.09 -6.11
CA SER A 212 25.59 20.28 -7.56
C SER A 212 26.83 19.60 -8.13
N PRO A 213 26.70 18.59 -9.02
CA PRO A 213 27.86 18.08 -9.74
C PRO A 213 28.42 19.19 -10.64
N PRO A 214 29.75 19.34 -10.74
CA PRO A 214 30.34 20.43 -11.50
C PRO A 214 30.08 20.27 -13.00
N LYS A 215 29.49 21.32 -13.59
CA LYS A 215 29.43 21.55 -15.04
C LYS A 215 30.85 21.51 -15.60
N LYS A 216 31.24 20.44 -16.31
CA LYS A 216 32.43 20.46 -17.17
C LYS A 216 32.15 21.36 -18.37
N SER A 217 32.51 22.63 -18.19
CA SER A 217 32.95 23.51 -19.27
C SER A 217 34.15 22.88 -19.96
N ARG A 218 34.05 22.59 -21.26
CA ARG A 218 35.23 22.57 -22.13
C ARG A 218 34.90 23.29 -23.43
N ARG A 219 35.52 24.47 -23.53
CA ARG A 219 35.58 25.33 -24.71
C ARG A 219 36.28 24.62 -25.86
N LYS A 220 35.87 25.02 -27.07
CA LYS A 220 36.60 24.92 -28.34
C LYS A 220 38.02 25.49 -28.19
N GLU A 221 38.98 24.78 -28.77
CA GLU A 221 40.02 25.28 -29.68
C GLU A 221 40.41 24.14 -30.61
#